data_AF-A0A099T128-F1
#
_entry.id   AF-A0A099T128-F1
#
_cell.length_a   1.000
_cell.length_b   1.000
_cell.length_c   1.000
_cell.angle_alpha   90.00
_cell.angle_beta   90.00
_cell.angle_gamma   90.00
#
_symmetry.space_group_name_H-M   'P 1'
#
loop_
_entity.id
_entity.type
_entity.pdbx_description
1 polymer ?
#
loop_
_entity_poly.entity_id
_entity_poly.type
_entity_poly.pdbx_seq_one_letter_code
_entity_poly.pdbx_strand_id
1 'polypeptide(L)'
;MNRNEDAVSPVIGVILMVAITVILAAVIAAFVFGMGPSEMAPQSSLKLSNVSDDGFNLNHQGGDEILWNNTNLIVDNAPVTVSEDNLTAGSSIFISTSSALENGDSITIVDVPSQQLIAELTVRR
;
A
#
# COMPACT_ATOMS: atom_id res chain seq x y z
N MET A 1 57.70 24.22 16.59
CA MET A 1 56.25 24.13 16.33
C MET A 1 56.06 23.12 15.20
N ASN A 2 55.83 21.85 15.54
CA ASN A 2 55.62 20.82 14.51
C ASN A 2 54.18 20.93 14.01
N ARG A 3 54.02 21.39 12.76
CA ARG A 3 52.77 21.28 12.03
C ARG A 3 52.76 19.89 11.42
N ASN A 4 52.08 18.95 12.08
CA ASN A 4 51.71 17.68 11.47
C ASN A 4 50.65 17.99 10.42
N GLU A 5 51.11 18.38 9.23
CA GLU A 5 50.31 18.33 8.03
C GLU A 5 50.42 16.88 7.56
N ASP A 6 49.47 16.04 7.99
CA ASP A 6 49.34 14.67 7.50
C ASP A 6 49.14 14.72 5.98
N ALA A 7 50.26 14.68 5.26
CA ALA A 7 50.31 14.56 3.83
C ALA A 7 49.71 13.21 3.47
N VAL A 8 48.41 13.23 3.20
CA VAL A 8 47.69 12.07 2.68
C VAL A 8 48.46 11.61 1.45
N SER A 9 48.93 10.37 1.48
CA SER A 9 49.72 9.84 0.36
C SER A 9 48.90 9.95 -0.94
N PRO A 10 49.53 10.23 -2.10
CA PRO A 10 48.82 10.44 -3.36
C PRO A 10 47.81 9.33 -3.70
N VAL A 11 48.07 8.11 -3.25
CA VAL A 11 47.21 6.94 -3.47
C VAL A 11 45.98 6.94 -2.57
N ILE A 12 46.12 7.32 -1.29
CA ILE A 12 44.99 7.35 -0.35
C ILE A 12 44.00 8.46 -0.74
N GLY A 13 44.49 9.60 -1.23
CA GLY A 13 43.64 10.68 -1.72
C GLY A 13 42.78 10.25 -2.93
N VAL A 14 43.36 9.48 -3.85
CA VAL A 14 42.64 8.98 -5.03
C VAL A 14 41.57 7.96 -4.62
N ILE A 15 41.89 7.05 -3.71
CA ILE A 15 40.91 6.06 -3.22
C ILE A 15 39.72 6.77 -2.55
N LEU A 16 39.99 7.79 -1.73
CA LEU A 16 38.93 8.56 -1.06
C LEU A 16 38.06 9.33 -2.06
N MET A 17 38.66 9.93 -3.09
CA MET A 17 37.91 10.65 -4.12
C MET A 17 37.01 9.72 -4.93
N VAL A 18 37.53 8.57 -5.36
CA VAL A 18 36.78 7.57 -6.14
C VAL A 18 35.66 6.97 -5.31
N ALA A 19 35.90 6.67 -4.03
CA ALA A 19 34.88 6.10 -3.16
C ALA A 19 33.64 7.00 -3.04
N ILE A 20 33.84 8.31 -2.80
CA ILE A 20 32.73 9.26 -2.65
C ILE A 20 31.95 9.41 -3.97
N THR A 21 32.64 9.52 -5.10
CA THR A 21 31.97 9.67 -6.40
C THR A 21 31.19 8.42 -6.79
N VAL A 22 31.67 7.22 -6.46
CA VAL A 22 30.94 5.97 -6.69
C VAL A 22 29.66 5.91 -5.85
N ILE A 23 29.72 6.32 -4.57
CA ILE A 23 28.52 6.37 -3.71
C ILE A 23 27.51 7.37 -4.28
N LEU A 24 27.95 8.60 -4.61
CA LEU A 24 27.07 9.63 -5.16
C LEU A 24 26.45 9.18 -6.51
N ALA A 25 27.25 8.57 -7.39
CA ALA A 25 26.77 8.07 -8.67
C ALA A 25 25.71 6.97 -8.49
N ALA A 26 25.91 6.03 -7.55
CA ALA A 26 24.94 4.97 -7.27
C ALA A 26 23.62 5.52 -6.72
N VAL A 27 23.67 6.51 -5.84
CA VAL A 27 22.48 7.16 -5.26
C VAL A 27 21.70 7.91 -6.34
N ILE A 28 22.37 8.68 -7.20
CA ILE A 28 21.70 9.40 -8.30
C ILE A 28 21.12 8.42 -9.32
N ALA A 29 21.85 7.35 -9.66
CA ALA A 29 21.35 6.30 -10.54
C ALA A 29 20.05 5.69 -9.99
N ALA A 30 19.96 5.43 -8.67
CA ALA A 30 18.74 4.94 -8.04
C ALA A 30 17.54 5.88 -8.24
N PHE A 31 17.75 7.20 -8.12
CA PHE A 31 16.71 8.19 -8.38
C PHE A 31 16.34 8.29 -9.86
N VAL A 32 17.31 8.24 -10.78
CA VAL A 32 17.06 8.30 -12.24
C VAL A 32 16.34 7.04 -12.74
N PHE A 33 16.66 5.87 -12.19
CA PHE A 33 15.98 4.62 -12.51
C PHE A 33 14.63 4.46 -11.80
N GLY A 34 14.19 5.46 -11.02
CA GLY A 34 12.87 5.44 -10.40
C GLY A 34 12.72 4.35 -9.34
N MET A 35 13.80 3.96 -8.67
CA MET A 35 13.73 3.14 -7.46
C MET A 35 13.24 4.02 -6.29
N GLY A 36 12.03 4.56 -6.44
CA GLY A 36 11.30 5.26 -5.39
C GLY A 36 10.65 4.28 -4.41
N PRO A 37 10.15 4.77 -3.27
CA PRO A 37 9.32 3.93 -2.39
C PRO A 37 8.13 3.40 -3.19
N SER A 38 7.73 2.15 -2.94
CA SER A 38 6.53 1.56 -3.52
C SER A 38 5.34 2.49 -3.30
N GLU A 39 4.45 2.60 -4.30
CA GLU A 39 3.18 3.32 -4.15
C GLU A 39 2.49 2.82 -2.89
N MET A 40 2.15 3.74 -1.97
CA MET A 40 1.49 3.38 -0.73
C MET A 40 0.02 3.06 -1.01
N ALA A 41 -0.52 2.00 -0.41
CA ALA A 41 -1.95 1.72 -0.54
C ALA A 41 -2.79 2.89 0.02
N PRO A 42 -3.94 3.19 -0.62
CA PRO A 42 -4.86 4.21 -0.14
C PRO A 42 -5.26 3.92 1.31
N GLN A 43 -5.18 4.93 2.17
CA GLN A 43 -5.57 4.78 3.57
C GLN A 43 -7.03 5.22 3.71
N SER A 44 -7.93 4.24 3.77
CA SER A 44 -9.37 4.45 3.94
C SER A 44 -9.88 3.76 5.19
N SER A 45 -10.79 4.43 5.89
CA SER A 45 -11.52 3.86 7.01
C SER A 45 -12.85 3.33 6.52
N LEU A 46 -13.00 2.00 6.52
CA LEU A 46 -14.22 1.33 6.11
C LEU A 46 -14.97 0.77 7.30
N LYS A 47 -16.29 0.71 7.18
CA LYS A 47 -17.16 0.10 8.16
C LYS A 47 -18.15 -0.82 7.45
N LEU A 48 -18.28 -2.03 7.99
CA LEU A 48 -19.29 -2.99 7.59
C LEU A 48 -20.63 -2.66 8.25
N SER A 49 -21.72 -2.70 7.50
CA SER A 49 -23.09 -2.49 8.00
C SER A 49 -24.08 -3.34 7.19
N ASN A 50 -25.26 -3.60 7.75
CA ASN A 50 -26.34 -4.31 7.08
C ASN A 50 -25.91 -5.66 6.46
N VAL A 51 -25.23 -6.51 7.24
CA VAL A 51 -24.85 -7.86 6.82
C VAL A 51 -26.09 -8.74 6.76
N SER A 52 -26.39 -9.27 5.58
CA SER A 52 -27.50 -10.18 5.30
C SER A 52 -26.98 -11.48 4.69
N ASP A 53 -27.87 -12.42 4.37
CA ASP A 53 -27.46 -13.67 3.70
C ASP A 53 -27.05 -13.45 2.23
N ASP A 54 -27.51 -12.37 1.59
CA ASP A 54 -27.20 -12.09 0.18
C ASP A 54 -26.02 -11.12 -0.02
N GLY A 55 -25.48 -10.55 1.06
CA GLY A 55 -24.41 -9.55 0.97
C GLY A 55 -24.30 -8.61 2.15
N PHE A 56 -23.55 -7.52 1.97
CA PHE A 56 -23.28 -6.53 3.00
C PHE A 56 -23.18 -5.11 2.44
N ASN A 57 -23.43 -4.12 3.29
CA ASN A 57 -23.17 -2.71 2.96
C ASN A 57 -21.78 -2.30 3.48
N LEU A 58 -20.95 -1.79 2.58
CA LEU A 58 -19.63 -1.27 2.86
C LEU A 58 -19.68 0.25 2.86
N ASN A 59 -19.43 0.84 4.03
CA ASN A 59 -19.52 2.28 4.24
C ASN A 59 -18.13 2.89 4.39
N HIS A 60 -17.83 3.93 3.62
CA HIS A 60 -16.55 4.65 3.69
C HIS A 60 -16.68 5.82 4.65
N GLN A 61 -15.94 5.76 5.76
CA GLN A 61 -16.00 6.73 6.84
C GLN A 61 -15.05 7.91 6.64
N GLY A 62 -14.08 7.80 5.73
CA GLY A 62 -13.10 8.84 5.44
C GLY A 62 -11.77 8.28 4.98
N GLY A 63 -10.88 9.17 4.53
CA GLY A 63 -9.61 8.82 3.91
C GLY A 63 -9.69 8.84 2.38
N ASP A 64 -8.78 8.10 1.74
CA ASP A 64 -8.63 8.08 0.29
C ASP A 64 -9.75 7.32 -0.42
N GLU A 65 -10.07 7.69 -1.65
CA GLU A 65 -11.02 6.95 -2.50
C GLU A 65 -10.50 5.53 -2.80
N ILE A 66 -11.42 4.57 -2.86
CA ILE A 66 -11.12 3.19 -3.24
C ILE A 66 -11.63 2.94 -4.65
N LEU A 67 -10.69 2.71 -5.56
CA LEU A 67 -10.97 2.35 -6.94
C LEU A 67 -11.03 0.83 -7.08
N TRP A 68 -12.18 0.28 -7.44
CA TRP A 68 -12.37 -1.17 -7.59
C TRP A 68 -11.54 -1.77 -8.72
N ASN A 69 -11.14 -0.97 -9.71
CA ASN A 69 -10.24 -1.41 -10.79
C ASN A 69 -8.83 -1.76 -10.28
N ASN A 70 -8.41 -1.15 -9.17
CA ASN A 70 -7.07 -1.31 -8.60
C ASN A 70 -7.09 -2.03 -7.26
N THR A 71 -8.25 -2.57 -6.85
CA THR A 71 -8.39 -3.23 -5.55
C THR A 71 -9.05 -4.58 -5.71
N ASN A 72 -8.67 -5.52 -4.86
CA ASN A 72 -9.26 -6.84 -4.80
C ASN A 72 -10.01 -6.98 -3.48
N LEU A 73 -11.30 -7.28 -3.57
CA LEU A 73 -12.15 -7.60 -2.44
C LEU A 73 -12.20 -9.11 -2.26
N ILE A 74 -11.88 -9.58 -1.06
CA ILE A 74 -11.86 -11.00 -0.71
C ILE A 74 -12.80 -11.19 0.47
N VAL A 75 -13.74 -12.10 0.36
CA VAL A 75 -14.69 -12.46 1.42
C VAL A 75 -14.47 -13.93 1.72
N ASP A 76 -14.08 -14.24 2.96
CA ASP A 76 -13.75 -15.61 3.41
C ASP A 76 -12.83 -16.35 2.42
N ASN A 77 -11.71 -15.71 2.06
CA ASN A 77 -10.72 -16.26 1.12
C ASN A 77 -11.23 -16.49 -0.33
N ALA A 78 -12.46 -16.05 -0.67
CA ALA A 78 -12.99 -16.05 -2.03
C ALA A 78 -12.96 -14.62 -2.62
N PRO A 79 -12.37 -14.40 -3.81
CA PRO A 79 -12.40 -13.10 -4.45
C PRO A 79 -13.82 -12.77 -4.91
N VAL A 80 -14.25 -11.53 -4.66
CA VAL A 80 -15.55 -10.99 -5.06
C VAL A 80 -15.31 -9.83 -6.03
N THR A 81 -15.89 -9.93 -7.23
CA THR A 81 -15.85 -8.83 -8.20
C THR A 81 -16.88 -7.77 -7.83
N VAL A 82 -16.42 -6.56 -7.52
CA VAL A 82 -17.28 -5.41 -7.29
C VAL A 82 -17.55 -4.74 -8.63
N SER A 83 -18.83 -4.67 -9.02
CA SER A 83 -19.28 -3.98 -10.24
C SER A 83 -19.98 -2.65 -9.94
N GLU A 84 -19.77 -2.12 -8.74
CA GLU A 84 -20.32 -0.85 -8.26
C GLU A 84 -19.37 0.31 -8.55
N ASP A 85 -19.86 1.54 -8.36
CA ASP A 85 -19.05 2.75 -8.43
C ASP A 85 -17.92 2.73 -7.38
N ASN A 86 -16.85 3.48 -7.66
CA ASN A 86 -15.75 3.69 -6.72
C ASN A 86 -16.28 4.23 -5.38
N LEU A 87 -15.65 3.79 -4.29
CA LEU A 87 -16.09 4.12 -2.96
C LEU A 87 -15.36 5.38 -2.45
N THR A 88 -16.11 6.46 -2.28
CA THR A 88 -15.61 7.78 -1.82
C THR A 88 -16.05 8.07 -0.38
N ALA A 89 -15.37 9.01 0.29
CA ALA A 89 -15.67 9.37 1.68
C ALA A 89 -17.15 9.77 1.89
N GLY A 90 -17.81 9.07 2.81
CA GLY A 90 -19.23 9.28 3.16
C GLY A 90 -20.23 8.52 2.28
N SER A 91 -19.76 7.76 1.28
CA SER A 91 -20.62 6.89 0.47
C SER A 91 -20.69 5.46 1.03
N SER A 92 -21.76 4.75 0.66
CA SER A 92 -21.99 3.36 1.05
C SER A 92 -22.43 2.56 -0.17
N ILE A 93 -21.85 1.38 -0.38
CA ILE A 93 -22.23 0.48 -1.48
C ILE A 93 -22.68 -0.87 -0.93
N PHE A 94 -23.65 -1.49 -1.59
CA PHE A 94 -24.07 -2.84 -1.26
C PHE A 94 -23.32 -3.84 -2.16
N ILE A 95 -22.60 -4.77 -1.56
CA ILE A 95 -21.88 -5.82 -2.27
C ILE A 95 -22.62 -7.14 -2.05
N SER A 96 -23.06 -7.74 -3.15
CA SER A 96 -23.69 -9.06 -3.12
C SER A 96 -22.62 -10.15 -3.09
N THR A 97 -22.82 -11.15 -2.24
CA THR A 97 -21.93 -12.32 -2.14
C THR A 97 -22.59 -13.56 -2.71
N SER A 98 -21.81 -14.49 -3.24
CA SER A 98 -22.32 -15.75 -3.81
C SER A 98 -22.67 -16.79 -2.76
N SER A 99 -22.17 -16.60 -1.54
CA SER A 99 -22.44 -17.42 -0.36
C SER A 99 -22.95 -16.54 0.77
N ALA A 100 -23.77 -17.11 1.65
CA ALA A 100 -24.21 -16.44 2.86
C ALA A 100 -23.02 -16.18 3.79
N LEU A 101 -22.90 -14.94 4.26
CA LEU A 101 -21.86 -14.58 5.23
C LEU A 101 -22.22 -15.12 6.62
N GLU A 102 -21.31 -15.90 7.20
CA GLU A 102 -21.42 -16.40 8.56
C GLU A 102 -20.76 -15.44 9.55
N ASN A 103 -21.09 -15.61 10.84
CA ASN A 103 -20.44 -14.81 11.87
C ASN A 103 -18.98 -15.24 12.01
N GLY A 104 -18.05 -14.31 11.82
CA GLY A 104 -16.61 -14.57 11.88
C GLY A 104 -15.92 -14.52 10.53
N ASP A 105 -16.66 -14.41 9.43
CA ASP A 105 -16.07 -14.26 8.10
C ASP A 105 -15.24 -12.98 8.02
N SER A 106 -14.08 -13.09 7.37
CA SER A 106 -13.20 -11.94 7.12
C SER A 106 -13.46 -11.37 5.73
N ILE A 107 -13.65 -10.06 5.68
CA ILE A 107 -13.73 -9.24 4.47
C ILE A 107 -12.44 -8.45 4.39
N THR A 108 -11.64 -8.74 3.38
CA THR A 108 -10.30 -8.20 3.19
C THR A 108 -10.25 -7.41 1.89
N ILE A 109 -9.72 -6.20 1.95
CA ILE A 109 -9.53 -5.33 0.79
C ILE A 109 -8.04 -5.13 0.60
N VAL A 110 -7.54 -5.52 -0.57
CA VAL A 110 -6.11 -5.44 -0.92
C VAL A 110 -5.93 -4.53 -2.12
N ASP A 111 -4.94 -3.66 -2.06
CA ASP A 111 -4.53 -2.83 -3.18
C ASP A 111 -3.66 -3.64 -4.16
N VAL A 112 -4.03 -3.68 -5.44
CA VAL A 112 -3.34 -4.46 -6.47
C VAL A 112 -1.94 -3.91 -6.78
N PRO A 113 -1.71 -2.59 -6.97
CA PRO A 113 -0.37 -2.09 -7.32
C PRO A 113 0.64 -2.21 -6.17
N SER A 114 0.24 -1.98 -4.92
CA SER A 114 1.14 -2.06 -3.76
C SER A 114 1.15 -3.43 -3.06
N GLN A 115 0.18 -4.31 -3.36
CA GLN A 115 -0.07 -5.57 -2.65
C GLN A 115 -0.29 -5.40 -1.13
N GLN A 116 -0.62 -4.19 -0.69
CA GLN A 116 -0.81 -3.88 0.71
C GLN A 116 -2.30 -3.98 1.08
N LEU A 117 -2.55 -4.39 2.33
CA LEU A 117 -3.88 -4.41 2.92
C LEU A 117 -4.38 -2.97 3.12
N ILE A 118 -5.57 -2.68 2.59
CA ILE A 118 -6.29 -1.42 2.84
C ILE A 118 -7.13 -1.54 4.11
N ALA A 119 -7.93 -2.60 4.20
CA ALA A 119 -8.77 -2.87 5.37
C ALA A 119 -9.10 -4.35 5.53
N GLU A 120 -9.29 -4.75 6.78
CA GLU A 120 -9.83 -6.06 7.15
C GLU A 120 -11.00 -5.83 8.11
N LEU A 121 -12.15 -6.41 7.77
CA LEU A 121 -13.38 -6.30 8.54
C LEU A 121 -13.90 -7.70 8.84
N THR A 122 -14.25 -7.96 10.08
CA THR A 122 -14.90 -9.22 10.46
C THR A 122 -16.40 -9.04 10.52
N VAL A 123 -17.13 -9.98 9.92
CA VAL A 123 -18.58 -10.07 10.03
C VAL A 123 -18.97 -10.39 11.47
N ARG A 124 -19.79 -9.52 12.06
CA ARG A 124 -20.43 -9.73 13.36
C ARG A 124 -21.93 -9.52 13.18
N ARG A 125 -22.72 -10.59 13.37
CA ARG A 125 -24.19 -10.54 13.38
C ARG A 125 -24.71 -10.25 14.79
#